data_AF-A0A7K2XP36-F1
#
_entry.id   AF-A0A7K2XP36-F1
#
_cell.length_a   1.000
_cell.length_b   1.000
_cell.length_c   1.000
_cell.angle_alpha   90.00
_cell.angle_beta   90.00
_cell.angle_gamma   90.00
#
_symmetry.space_group_name_H-M   'P 1'
#
loop_
_entity.id
_entity.type
_entity.pdbx_description
1 polymer ?
#
loop_
_entity_poly.entity_id
_entity_poly.type
_entity_poly.pdbx_seq_one_letter_code
_entity_poly.pdbx_strand_id
1 'polypeptide(L)'
;AGTAGAALDFARTDGADAVGSTALVVSRAAGNVRYLTAPWVRETAVRNLLAPAKEPYVLARDADGVTDPVPSPAQAKGCTRWNALQVRDGAGLRLFTDLGELAPARLLWGRPADPADATGTEAREAWARTACQLTAVRARGVRSVNAWRFARQPLPED
;
A
#
# COMPACT_ATOMS: atom_id res chain seq x y z
N ALA A 1 -33.56 -17.26 -8.06
CA ALA A 1 -33.32 -16.05 -8.87
C ALA A 1 -33.02 -14.91 -7.91
N GLY A 2 -31.75 -14.55 -7.74
CA GLY A 2 -31.36 -13.42 -6.90
C GLY A 2 -31.24 -12.19 -7.79
N THR A 3 -31.92 -11.10 -7.43
CA THR A 3 -31.64 -9.79 -8.03
C THR A 3 -30.17 -9.48 -7.77
N ALA A 4 -29.34 -9.53 -8.81
CA ALA A 4 -27.97 -9.05 -8.78
C ALA A 4 -28.02 -7.52 -8.67
N GLY A 5 -28.31 -7.03 -7.47
CA GLY A 5 -28.31 -5.60 -7.17
C GLY A 5 -26.89 -5.06 -7.34
N ALA A 6 -26.74 -3.96 -8.08
CA ALA A 6 -25.51 -3.21 -8.08
C ALA A 6 -25.33 -2.57 -6.69
N ALA A 7 -24.23 -2.88 -6.01
CA ALA A 7 -23.82 -2.17 -4.81
C ALA A 7 -22.92 -1.00 -5.22
N LEU A 8 -23.22 0.19 -4.69
CA LEU A 8 -22.39 1.38 -4.89
C LEU A 8 -21.73 1.74 -3.57
N ASP A 9 -20.41 1.75 -3.57
CA ASP A 9 -19.59 2.13 -2.40
C ASP A 9 -19.01 3.54 -2.62
N PHE A 10 -19.01 4.34 -1.57
CA PHE A 10 -18.52 5.71 -1.58
C PHE A 10 -17.48 5.88 -0.48
N ALA A 11 -16.29 6.36 -0.86
CA ALA A 11 -15.28 6.80 0.10
C ALA A 11 -15.03 8.29 -0.11
N ARG A 12 -15.17 9.07 0.95
CA ARG A 12 -14.77 10.47 0.95
C ARG A 12 -13.23 10.55 0.93
N THR A 13 -12.69 11.28 -0.03
CA THR A 13 -11.25 11.44 -0.22
C THR A 13 -10.86 12.91 -0.13
N ASP A 14 -10.89 13.48 1.07
CA ASP A 14 -10.51 14.88 1.27
C ASP A 14 -9.04 15.11 0.93
N GLY A 15 -8.73 16.27 0.35
CA GLY A 15 -7.34 16.64 0.01
C GLY A 15 -6.68 15.72 -1.01
N ALA A 16 -7.47 15.05 -1.87
CA ALA A 16 -6.94 14.19 -2.92
C ALA A 16 -6.14 15.02 -3.94
N ASP A 17 -4.83 14.80 -3.96
CA ASP A 17 -3.91 15.29 -4.98
C ASP A 17 -3.59 14.16 -5.98
N ALA A 18 -2.67 14.43 -6.92
CA ALA A 18 -2.21 13.42 -7.88
C ALA A 18 -1.62 12.17 -7.19
N VAL A 19 -0.99 12.33 -6.02
CA VAL A 19 -0.41 11.21 -5.29
C VAL A 19 -1.50 10.37 -4.63
N GLY A 20 -2.44 11.00 -3.92
CA GLY A 20 -3.56 10.34 -3.26
C GLY A 20 -4.59 9.74 -4.22
N SER A 21 -4.53 10.12 -5.50
CA SER A 21 -5.39 9.61 -6.59
C SER A 21 -4.70 8.57 -7.47
N THR A 22 -3.52 8.06 -7.07
CA THR A 22 -2.69 7.17 -7.90
C THR A 22 -3.37 5.83 -8.25
N ALA A 23 -4.20 5.30 -7.35
CA ALA A 23 -4.88 4.03 -7.57
C ALA A 23 -6.17 3.92 -6.75
N LEU A 24 -7.13 3.15 -7.26
CA LEU A 24 -8.37 2.79 -6.57
C LEU A 24 -8.58 1.28 -6.60
N VAL A 25 -9.11 0.71 -5.53
CA VAL A 25 -9.49 -0.70 -5.50
C VAL A 25 -10.78 -0.90 -6.29
N VAL A 26 -10.74 -1.76 -7.30
CA VAL A 26 -11.92 -2.11 -8.12
C VAL A 26 -12.55 -3.44 -7.72
N SER A 27 -11.78 -4.33 -7.10
CA SER A 27 -12.33 -5.59 -6.59
C SER A 27 -11.49 -6.16 -5.46
N ARG A 28 -12.17 -6.84 -4.54
CA ARG A 28 -11.60 -7.76 -3.56
C ARG A 28 -12.33 -9.09 -3.70
N ALA A 29 -11.65 -10.09 -4.21
CA ALA A 29 -12.25 -11.40 -4.48
C ALA A 29 -11.22 -12.52 -4.27
N ALA A 30 -11.67 -13.62 -3.67
CA ALA A 30 -10.85 -14.80 -3.42
C ALA A 30 -9.50 -14.49 -2.73
N GLY A 31 -9.49 -13.55 -1.76
CA GLY A 31 -8.28 -13.15 -1.04
C GLY A 31 -7.34 -12.20 -1.80
N ASN A 32 -7.72 -11.79 -3.01
CA ASN A 32 -6.93 -10.88 -3.84
C ASN A 32 -7.58 -9.49 -3.92
N VAL A 33 -6.78 -8.51 -4.32
CA VAL A 33 -7.18 -7.15 -4.67
C VAL A 33 -6.71 -6.81 -6.08
N ARG A 34 -7.51 -6.03 -6.81
CA ARG A 34 -7.11 -5.39 -8.08
C ARG A 34 -7.27 -3.89 -7.97
N TYR A 35 -6.38 -3.16 -8.62
CA TYR A 35 -6.36 -1.70 -8.60
C TYR A 35 -6.59 -1.15 -10.00
N LEU A 36 -7.45 -0.14 -10.14
CA LEU A 36 -7.41 0.77 -11.26
C LEU A 36 -6.34 1.82 -10.99
N THR A 37 -5.39 1.99 -11.91
CA THR A 37 -4.33 2.99 -11.78
C THR A 37 -4.68 4.27 -12.51
N ALA A 38 -4.19 5.40 -12.00
CA ALA A 38 -4.35 6.68 -12.67
C ALA A 38 -3.58 6.72 -14.01
N PRO A 39 -4.02 7.52 -15.00
CA PRO A 39 -3.41 7.56 -16.32
C PRO A 39 -1.93 7.96 -16.36
N TRP A 40 -1.44 8.69 -15.34
CA TRP A 40 -0.03 9.10 -15.24
C TRP A 40 0.89 8.00 -14.67
N VAL A 41 0.34 6.88 -14.20
CA VAL A 41 1.11 5.74 -13.69
C VAL A 41 1.80 5.03 -14.85
N ARG A 42 3.13 4.96 -14.77
CA ARG A 42 3.98 4.35 -15.81
C ARG A 42 4.24 2.87 -15.52
N GLU A 43 4.51 2.53 -14.26
CA GLU A 43 4.84 1.17 -13.85
C GLU A 43 4.11 0.78 -12.57
N THR A 44 3.75 -0.49 -12.48
CA THR A 44 3.18 -1.14 -11.30
C THR A 44 3.97 -2.39 -10.96
N ALA A 45 4.23 -2.58 -9.68
CA ALA A 45 4.88 -3.76 -9.15
C ALA A 45 4.31 -4.12 -7.79
N VAL A 46 4.60 -5.33 -7.32
CA VAL A 46 4.28 -5.75 -5.95
C VAL A 46 5.57 -5.88 -5.15
N ARG A 47 5.59 -5.26 -3.98
CA ARG A 47 6.66 -5.38 -3.00
C ARG A 47 6.15 -6.08 -1.75
N ASN A 48 6.80 -7.16 -1.34
CA ASN A 48 6.55 -7.76 -0.03
C ASN A 48 7.30 -6.97 1.05
N LEU A 49 6.58 -6.29 1.94
CA LEU A 49 7.18 -5.50 3.01
C LEU A 49 8.00 -6.36 3.97
N LEU A 50 7.61 -7.63 4.17
CA LEU A 50 8.33 -8.55 5.06
C LEU A 50 9.63 -9.11 4.45
N ALA A 51 9.92 -8.80 3.19
CA ALA A 51 11.15 -9.21 2.51
C ALA A 51 11.86 -7.96 1.94
N PRO A 52 12.47 -7.12 2.80
CA PRO A 52 12.90 -5.77 2.43
C PRO A 52 13.96 -5.76 1.32
N ALA A 53 14.85 -6.75 1.29
CA ALA A 53 15.89 -6.89 0.28
C ALA A 53 15.43 -7.56 -1.03
N LYS A 54 14.24 -8.19 -1.05
CA LYS A 54 13.74 -8.85 -2.24
C LYS A 54 13.28 -7.81 -3.27
N GLU A 55 13.63 -8.03 -4.53
CA GLU A 55 13.14 -7.18 -5.63
C GLU A 55 11.61 -7.29 -5.79
N PRO A 56 10.94 -6.20 -6.21
CA PRO A 56 9.52 -6.24 -6.48
C PRO A 56 9.30 -6.98 -7.80
N TYR A 57 8.16 -7.65 -7.93
CA TYR A 57 7.80 -8.29 -9.20
C TYR A 57 6.80 -7.42 -9.95
N VAL A 58 6.91 -7.39 -11.28
CA VAL A 58 6.01 -6.62 -12.15
C VAL A 58 4.57 -7.06 -11.92
N LEU A 59 3.69 -6.07 -11.79
CA LEU A 59 2.25 -6.28 -11.73
C LEU A 59 1.67 -5.77 -13.04
N ALA A 60 1.24 -6.67 -13.93
CA ALA A 60 0.70 -6.28 -15.22
C ALA A 60 -0.60 -5.47 -15.06
N ARG A 61 -0.90 -4.66 -16.07
CA ARG A 61 -2.15 -3.92 -16.20
C ARG A 61 -2.78 -4.28 -17.54
N ASP A 62 -4.10 -4.38 -17.56
CA ASP A 62 -4.86 -4.48 -18.80
C ASP A 62 -4.95 -3.11 -19.51
N ALA A 63 -5.65 -3.10 -20.65
CA ALA A 63 -5.84 -1.90 -21.47
C ALA A 63 -6.64 -0.78 -20.75
N ASP A 64 -7.44 -1.14 -19.76
CA ASP A 64 -8.23 -0.20 -18.95
C ASP A 64 -7.44 0.32 -17.74
N GLY A 65 -6.19 -0.14 -17.56
CA GLY A 65 -5.31 0.26 -16.47
C GLY A 65 -5.58 -0.46 -15.15
N VAL A 66 -6.35 -1.56 -15.19
CA VAL A 66 -6.61 -2.42 -14.03
C VAL A 66 -5.49 -3.45 -13.89
N THR A 67 -4.98 -3.59 -12.66
CA THR A 67 -3.90 -4.53 -12.37
C THR A 67 -4.38 -5.98 -12.37
N ASP A 68 -3.45 -6.89 -12.64
CA ASP A 68 -3.59 -8.29 -12.26
C ASP A 68 -3.93 -8.43 -10.75
N PRO A 69 -4.58 -9.53 -10.34
CA PRO A 69 -4.90 -9.75 -8.93
C PRO A 69 -3.64 -9.99 -8.10
N VAL A 70 -3.55 -9.33 -6.95
CA VAL A 70 -2.49 -9.54 -5.95
C VAL A 70 -3.09 -9.96 -4.61
N PRO A 71 -2.48 -10.92 -3.88
CA PRO A 71 -2.97 -11.28 -2.55
C PRO A 71 -3.04 -10.07 -1.62
N SER A 72 -4.23 -9.81 -1.09
CA SER A 72 -4.56 -8.62 -0.31
C SER A 72 -4.22 -8.83 1.18
N PRO A 73 -3.38 -7.96 1.79
CA PRO A 73 -3.17 -7.96 3.24
C PRO A 73 -4.48 -7.74 4.03
N ALA A 74 -5.43 -6.97 3.48
CA ALA A 74 -6.71 -6.72 4.11
C ALA A 74 -7.61 -7.97 4.22
N GLN A 75 -7.33 -9.05 3.47
CA GLN A 75 -8.06 -10.31 3.55
C GLN A 75 -7.23 -11.44 4.19
N ALA A 76 -5.97 -11.16 4.57
CA ALA A 76 -5.09 -12.15 5.16
C ALA A 76 -5.53 -12.52 6.59
N LYS A 77 -5.43 -13.81 6.93
CA LYS A 77 -5.70 -14.34 8.28
C LYS A 77 -4.47 -14.29 9.21
N GLY A 78 -3.30 -13.97 8.67
CA GLY A 78 -2.04 -13.89 9.39
C GLY A 78 -1.03 -13.04 8.60
N CYS A 79 0.17 -12.85 9.16
CA CYS A 79 1.18 -11.95 8.60
C CYS A 79 2.49 -12.66 8.25
N THR A 80 2.42 -13.63 7.33
CA THR A 80 3.60 -14.28 6.75
C THR A 80 4.08 -13.61 5.47
N ARG A 81 3.25 -12.72 4.90
CA ARG A 81 3.54 -11.87 3.76
C ARG A 81 2.72 -10.59 3.87
N TRP A 82 3.27 -9.47 3.44
CA TRP A 82 2.54 -8.22 3.32
C TRP A 82 2.81 -7.57 1.96
N ASN A 83 1.89 -7.73 1.01
CA ASN A 83 2.03 -7.16 -0.33
C ASN A 83 1.60 -5.69 -0.35
N ALA A 84 2.51 -4.82 -0.75
CA ALA A 84 2.25 -3.43 -1.09
C ALA A 84 2.27 -3.25 -2.61
N LEU A 85 1.36 -2.42 -3.12
CA LEU A 85 1.40 -1.91 -4.48
C LEU A 85 2.52 -0.87 -4.58
N GLN A 86 3.48 -1.11 -5.46
CA GLN A 86 4.53 -0.16 -5.81
C GLN A 86 4.15 0.52 -7.13
N VAL A 87 4.18 1.84 -7.16
CA VAL A 87 3.83 2.64 -8.34
C VAL A 87 4.97 3.59 -8.69
N ARG A 88 5.29 3.67 -9.98
CA ARG A 88 6.16 4.71 -10.54
C ARG A 88 5.37 5.65 -11.45
N ASP A 89 5.53 6.94 -11.23
CA ASP A 89 5.04 8.00 -12.11
C ASP A 89 6.13 9.05 -12.40
N GLY A 90 5.75 10.20 -12.97
CA GLY A 90 6.68 11.28 -13.27
C GLY A 90 7.29 11.97 -12.05
N ALA A 91 6.71 11.82 -10.87
CA ALA A 91 7.16 12.45 -9.64
C ALA A 91 7.95 11.50 -8.72
N GLY A 92 7.85 10.18 -8.91
CA GLY A 92 8.74 9.24 -8.22
C GLY A 92 8.18 7.83 -8.07
N LEU A 93 8.80 7.09 -7.14
CA LEU A 93 8.41 5.74 -6.74
C LEU A 93 7.70 5.81 -5.39
N ARG A 94 6.55 5.14 -5.26
CA ARG A 94 5.73 5.13 -4.04
C ARG A 94 5.23 3.74 -3.70
N LEU A 95 4.93 3.54 -2.42
CA LEU A 95 4.31 2.31 -1.92
C LEU A 95 2.93 2.61 -1.35
N PHE A 96 1.98 1.76 -1.69
CA PHE A 96 0.60 1.79 -1.22
C PHE A 96 0.21 0.43 -0.67
N THR A 97 -0.67 0.39 0.32
CA THR A 97 -1.14 -0.86 0.91
C THR A 97 -2.64 -0.92 1.04
N ASP A 98 -3.20 -2.10 0.78
CA ASP A 98 -4.61 -2.38 1.00
C ASP A 98 -4.90 -2.55 2.49
N LEU A 99 -5.62 -1.57 3.07
CA LEU A 99 -6.15 -1.59 4.43
C LEU A 99 -7.68 -1.78 4.47
N GLY A 100 -8.28 -2.23 3.37
CA GLY A 100 -9.73 -2.47 3.27
C GLY A 100 -10.55 -1.28 2.77
N GLU A 101 -9.92 -0.15 2.44
CA GLU A 101 -10.58 1.06 1.93
C GLU A 101 -10.59 1.13 0.40
N LEU A 102 -11.43 1.97 -0.22
CA LEU A 102 -11.42 2.15 -1.68
C LEU A 102 -10.10 2.72 -2.20
N ALA A 103 -9.49 3.67 -1.48
CA ALA A 103 -8.15 4.15 -1.80
C ALA A 103 -7.11 3.42 -0.93
N PRO A 104 -6.05 2.83 -1.51
CA PRO A 104 -5.01 2.21 -0.72
C PRO A 104 -4.18 3.27 0.02
N ALA A 105 -3.69 2.92 1.21
CA ALA A 105 -2.96 3.85 2.06
C ALA A 105 -1.50 4.00 1.60
N ARG A 106 -1.01 5.24 1.44
CA ARG A 106 0.40 5.51 1.13
C ARG A 106 1.30 5.17 2.32
N LEU A 107 2.39 4.46 2.06
CA LEU A 107 3.39 4.14 3.08
C LEU A 107 4.53 5.15 3.05
N LEU A 108 4.77 5.75 4.20
CA LEU A 108 5.78 6.78 4.40
C LEU A 108 6.82 6.33 5.43
N TRP A 109 7.99 6.96 5.38
CA TRP A 109 9.05 6.82 6.36
C TRP A 109 9.72 8.17 6.60
N GLY A 110 9.95 8.49 7.88
CA GLY A 110 10.68 9.71 8.25
C GLY A 110 10.02 10.45 9.40
N ARG A 111 10.63 11.56 9.81
CA ARG A 111 10.11 12.35 10.93
C ARG A 111 8.67 12.80 10.64
N PRO A 112 7.80 12.94 11.66
CA PRO A 112 6.43 13.39 11.47
C PRO A 112 6.31 14.69 10.66
N ALA A 113 7.24 15.62 10.89
CA ALA A 113 7.25 16.92 10.23
C ALA A 113 7.72 16.88 8.76
N ASP A 114 8.39 15.81 8.34
CA ASP A 114 8.94 15.68 6.99
C ASP A 114 9.04 14.19 6.59
N PRO A 115 7.90 13.53 6.32
CA PRO A 115 7.88 12.14 5.90
C PRO A 115 8.18 12.01 4.41
N ALA A 116 8.95 10.99 4.03
CA ALA A 116 9.26 10.64 2.64
C ALA A 116 8.56 9.34 2.22
N ASP A 117 8.51 9.06 0.91
CA ASP A 117 8.05 7.76 0.42
C ASP A 117 8.94 6.63 0.94
N ALA A 118 8.30 5.53 1.38
CA ALA A 118 8.98 4.40 2.02
C ALA A 118 9.75 3.47 1.07
N THR A 119 10.48 4.03 0.10
CA THR A 119 11.15 3.27 -0.97
C THR A 119 12.64 3.02 -0.71
N GLY A 120 13.27 3.84 0.14
CA GLY A 120 14.68 3.69 0.54
C GLY A 120 14.94 2.41 1.36
N THR A 121 16.20 1.97 1.41
CA THR A 121 16.60 0.75 2.14
C THR A 121 16.22 0.79 3.62
N GLU A 122 16.54 1.88 4.32
CA GLU A 122 16.19 2.03 5.75
C GLU A 122 14.67 1.96 5.98
N ALA A 123 13.89 2.62 5.11
CA ALA A 123 12.44 2.59 5.17
C ALA A 123 11.90 1.17 4.98
N ARG A 124 12.41 0.43 3.98
CA ARG A 124 12.02 -0.96 3.73
C ARG A 124 12.32 -1.86 4.93
N GLU A 125 13.49 -1.73 5.53
CA GLU A 125 13.85 -2.49 6.73
C GLU A 125 12.97 -2.15 7.94
N ALA A 126 12.64 -0.88 8.13
CA ALA A 126 11.73 -0.46 9.19
C ALA A 126 10.34 -1.06 8.99
N TRP A 127 9.78 -0.96 7.78
CA TRP A 127 8.49 -1.56 7.44
C TRP A 127 8.49 -3.07 7.55
N ALA A 128 9.59 -3.77 7.24
CA ALA A 128 9.67 -5.21 7.43
C ALA A 128 9.42 -5.65 8.88
N ARG A 129 9.83 -4.84 9.85
CA ARG A 129 9.62 -5.10 11.28
C ARG A 129 8.23 -4.74 11.78
N THR A 130 7.57 -3.76 11.15
CA THR A 130 6.33 -3.17 11.66
C THR A 130 5.10 -3.43 10.79
N ALA A 131 5.24 -3.96 9.57
CA ALA A 131 4.14 -4.11 8.62
C ALA A 131 2.95 -4.90 9.19
N CYS A 132 3.19 -5.92 10.01
CA CYS A 132 2.10 -6.69 10.62
C CYS A 132 1.22 -5.87 11.57
N GLN A 133 1.74 -4.76 12.12
CA GLN A 133 0.97 -3.83 12.97
C GLN A 133 -0.01 -2.97 12.18
N LEU A 134 0.11 -2.91 10.85
CA LEU A 134 -0.85 -2.21 9.98
C LEU A 134 -2.27 -2.79 10.09
N THR A 135 -2.42 -4.03 10.58
CA THR A 135 -3.72 -4.61 10.90
C THR A 135 -4.51 -3.79 11.93
N ALA A 136 -3.84 -3.08 12.83
CA ALA A 136 -4.48 -2.25 13.86
C ALA A 136 -5.24 -1.03 13.28
N VAL A 137 -4.86 -0.59 12.08
CA VAL A 137 -5.41 0.60 11.41
C VAL A 137 -6.26 0.23 10.17
N ARG A 138 -6.58 -1.05 10.01
CA ARG A 138 -7.41 -1.57 8.92
C ARG A 138 -8.87 -1.12 9.06
N ALA A 139 -9.53 -0.80 7.94
CA ALA A 139 -10.92 -0.36 7.88
C ALA A 139 -11.22 0.89 8.75
N ARG A 140 -10.29 1.85 8.75
CA ARG A 140 -10.36 3.11 9.53
C ARG A 140 -10.30 4.37 8.67
N GLY A 141 -10.46 4.27 7.35
CA GLY A 141 -10.36 5.41 6.43
C GLY A 141 -8.94 5.97 6.28
N VAL A 142 -7.91 5.16 6.58
CA VAL A 142 -6.52 5.60 6.64
C VAL A 142 -5.97 5.85 5.24
N ARG A 143 -5.47 7.07 4.99
CA ARG A 143 -4.93 7.52 3.70
C ARG A 143 -3.43 7.36 3.58
N SER A 144 -2.73 7.48 4.69
CA SER A 144 -1.30 7.27 4.76
C SER A 144 -0.92 6.73 6.13
N VAL A 145 0.16 5.96 6.17
CA VAL A 145 0.77 5.51 7.41
C VAL A 145 2.25 5.87 7.33
N ASN A 146 2.72 6.64 8.30
CA ASN A 146 4.13 6.98 8.43
C ASN A 146 4.75 6.17 9.56
N ALA A 147 5.79 5.41 9.24
CA ALA A 147 6.64 4.81 10.26
C ALA A 147 7.83 5.75 10.52
N TRP A 148 8.27 5.86 11.77
CA TRP A 148 9.44 6.66 12.10
C TRP A 148 10.26 6.06 13.21
N ARG A 149 11.53 6.47 13.28
CA ARG A 149 12.35 6.21 14.45
C ARG A 149 12.10 7.29 15.49
N PHE A 150 11.44 6.94 16.58
CA PHE A 150 11.13 7.89 17.65
C PHE A 150 12.38 8.24 18.48
N ALA A 151 13.14 7.22 18.90
CA ALA A 151 14.36 7.39 19.69
C ALA A 151 15.43 6.36 19.29
N ARG A 152 16.70 6.68 19.62
CA ARG A 152 17.83 5.75 19.59
C ARG A 152 18.45 5.73 20.98
N GLN A 153 18.65 4.54 21.52
CA GLN A 153 19.38 4.33 22.76
C GLN A 153 20.55 3.40 22.47
N PRO A 154 21.81 3.85 22.60
CA PRO A 154 22.94 2.93 22.57
C PRO A 154 22.85 2.00 23.78
N LEU A 155 23.10 0.71 23.55
CA LEU A 155 23.22 -0.26 24.63
C LEU A 155 24.68 -0.21 25.14
N PRO A 156 24.93 -0.40 26.45
CA PRO A 156 26.29 -0.60 26.94
C PRO A 156 26.95 -1.78 26.21
N GLU A 157 28.21 -1.62 25.82
CA GLU A 157 29.06 -2.75 25.44
C GLU A 157 29.74 -3.24 26.72
N ASP A 158 29.77 -4.56 26.92
CA ASP A 158 30.44 -5.19 28.08
C ASP A 158 31.97 -5.02 28.00
#